data_AF-A0A2H0XRF5-F1
#
_entry.id   AF-A0A2H0XRF5-F1
#
_cell.length_a   1.000
_cell.length_b   1.000
_cell.length_c   1.000
_cell.angle_alpha   90.00
_cell.angle_beta   90.00
_cell.angle_gamma   90.00
#
_symmetry.space_group_name_H-M   'P 1'
#
loop_
_entity.id
_entity.type
_entity.pdbx_description
1 polymer ?
#
loop_
_entity_poly.entity_id
_entity_poly.type
_entity_poly.pdbx_seq_one_letter_code
_entity_poly.pdbx_strand_id
1 'polypeptide(L)'
;MIKRFLFSGLVALSFFSFASAQGKFGLGIILGEPTGISGKIWMGEKTAWDAALAWSSSNYGNDNGAMHVHVDYLLHYYSLINAPSGKL
;
A
#
# COMPACT_ATOMS: atom_id res chain seq x y z
N MET A 1 19.31 17.72 -4.68
CA MET A 1 18.32 18.82 -4.68
C MET A 1 16.90 18.31 -4.96
N ILE A 2 16.69 17.44 -5.96
CA ILE A 2 15.39 16.79 -6.29
C ILE A 2 14.73 16.01 -5.13
N LYS A 3 15.51 15.32 -4.29
CA LYS A 3 14.98 14.54 -3.15
C LYS A 3 14.26 15.41 -2.10
N ARG A 4 14.67 16.68 -1.94
CA ARG A 4 14.01 17.63 -1.01
C ARG A 4 12.66 18.11 -1.56
N PHE A 5 12.54 18.29 -2.87
CA PHE A 5 11.27 18.64 -3.51
C PHE A 5 10.28 17.46 -3.55
N LEU A 6 10.77 16.22 -3.72
CA LEU A 6 9.93 15.01 -3.63
C LEU A 6 9.35 14.82 -2.22
N PHE A 7 10.15 15.05 -1.18
CA PHE A 7 9.68 14.98 0.22
C PHE A 7 8.62 16.06 0.51
N SER A 8 8.85 17.30 0.06
CA SER A 8 7.85 18.38 0.21
C SER A 8 6.56 18.12 -0.58
N GLY A 9 6.65 17.48 -1.75
CA GLY A 9 5.48 17.09 -2.55
C GLY A 9 4.64 16.00 -1.88
N LEU A 10 5.27 14.99 -1.26
CA LEU A 10 4.58 13.91 -0.55
C LEU A 10 3.78 14.43 0.66
N VAL A 11 4.33 15.41 1.39
CA VAL A 11 3.64 16.09 2.49
C VAL A 11 2.42 16.88 1.98
N ALA A 12 2.50 17.51 0.81
CA ALA A 12 1.37 18.22 0.21
C ALA A 12 0.23 17.29 -0.24
N LEU A 13 0.54 16.07 -0.72
CA LEU A 13 -0.48 15.06 -1.07
C LEU A 13 -1.23 14.48 0.15
N SER A 14 -0.67 14.63 1.36
CA SER A 14 -1.28 14.15 2.60
C SER A 14 -2.57 14.90 2.97
N PHE A 15 -2.84 16.04 2.32
CA PHE A 15 -4.03 16.88 2.56
C PHE A 15 -5.26 16.47 1.71
N PHE A 16 -5.12 15.55 0.75
CA PHE A 16 -6.25 15.05 -0.04
C PHE A 16 -6.87 13.81 0.61
N SER A 17 -7.71 14.00 1.62
CA SER A 17 -8.55 12.92 2.15
C SER A 17 -9.70 12.60 1.20
N PHE A 18 -9.55 11.56 0.39
CA PHE A 18 -10.68 10.85 -0.20
C PHE A 18 -11.22 9.84 0.83
N ALA A 19 -11.98 10.33 1.79
CA ALA A 19 -12.66 9.48 2.77
C ALA A 19 -13.90 8.84 2.14
N SER A 20 -13.72 7.81 1.32
CA SER A 20 -14.75 6.82 1.02
C SER A 20 -14.37 5.53 1.74
N ALA A 21 -14.79 5.42 3.00
CA ALA A 21 -14.44 4.31 3.89
C ALA A 21 -15.18 3.00 3.58
N GLN A 22 -15.95 2.92 2.49
CA GLN A 22 -16.80 1.77 2.14
C GLN A 22 -16.59 1.31 0.68
N GLY A 23 -15.40 1.51 0.11
CA GLY A 23 -15.07 1.03 -1.23
C GLY A 23 -14.70 -0.45 -1.25
N LYS A 24 -15.17 -1.20 -2.25
CA LYS A 24 -14.67 -2.57 -2.56
C LYS A 24 -13.23 -2.57 -3.06
N PHE A 25 -12.61 -1.40 -3.24
CA PHE A 25 -11.28 -1.23 -3.82
C PHE A 25 -10.41 -0.35 -2.92
N GLY A 26 -9.15 -0.74 -2.77
CA GLY A 26 -8.10 0.04 -2.13
C GLY A 26 -6.90 0.17 -3.06
N LEU A 27 -6.30 1.35 -3.11
CA LEU A 27 -5.06 1.63 -3.83
C LEU A 27 -4.02 2.16 -2.84
N GLY A 28 -2.79 1.69 -2.97
CA GLY A 28 -1.67 2.04 -2.11
C GLY A 28 -0.39 2.33 -2.88
N ILE A 29 0.54 2.96 -2.19
CA ILE A 29 1.92 3.17 -2.66
C ILE A 29 2.87 2.46 -1.70
N ILE A 30 3.93 1.88 -2.23
CA ILE A 30 5.03 1.28 -1.46
C ILE A 30 6.17 2.29 -1.47
N LEU A 31 6.52 2.79 -0.29
CA LEU A 31 7.57 3.80 -0.11
C LEU A 31 8.86 3.14 0.40
N GLY A 32 9.99 3.44 -0.24
CA GLY A 32 11.31 2.95 0.17
C GLY A 32 12.04 2.28 -0.98
N GLU A 33 12.77 1.22 -0.68
CA GLU A 33 13.50 0.41 -1.65
C GLU A 33 13.10 -1.05 -1.41
N PRO A 34 12.30 -1.69 -2.28
CA PRO A 34 11.75 -1.18 -3.55
C PRO A 34 10.58 -0.17 -3.37
N THR A 35 10.41 0.75 -4.32
CA THR A 35 9.23 1.63 -4.41
C THR A 35 8.22 1.04 -5.40
N GLY A 36 6.92 1.22 -5.16
CA GLY A 36 5.90 0.63 -6.02
C GLY A 36 4.48 1.10 -5.74
N ILE A 37 3.52 0.35 -6.30
CA ILE A 37 2.09 0.53 -6.09
C ILE A 37 1.47 -0.81 -5.68
N SER A 38 0.41 -0.74 -4.89
CA SER A 38 -0.40 -1.90 -4.51
C SER A 38 -1.88 -1.63 -4.70
N GLY A 39 -2.65 -2.69 -4.91
CA GLY A 39 -4.09 -2.64 -5.10
C GLY A 39 -4.76 -3.80 -4.38
N LYS A 40 -5.91 -3.53 -3.79
CA LYS A 40 -6.75 -4.51 -3.10
C LYS A 40 -8.17 -4.44 -3.62
N ILE A 41 -8.76 -5.58 -3.93
CA ILE A 41 -10.18 -5.68 -4.32
C ILE A 41 -10.88 -6.69 -3.40
N TRP A 42 -11.89 -6.21 -2.69
CA TRP A 42 -12.80 -7.03 -1.90
C TRP A 42 -13.80 -7.73 -2.80
N MET A 43 -13.80 -9.07 -2.77
CA MET A 43 -14.76 -9.90 -3.48
C MET A 43 -16.04 -10.14 -2.66
N GLY A 44 -15.98 -9.90 -1.34
CA GLY A 44 -17.07 -10.01 -0.39
C GLY A 44 -16.63 -9.51 0.99
N GLU A 45 -17.42 -9.77 2.03
CA GLU A 45 -17.15 -9.26 3.39
C GLU A 45 -15.88 -9.85 4.04
N LYS A 46 -15.45 -11.03 3.57
CA LYS A 46 -14.36 -11.81 4.19
C LYS A 46 -13.24 -12.20 3.22
N THR A 47 -13.33 -11.82 1.96
CA THR A 47 -12.40 -12.29 0.91
C THR A 47 -11.93 -11.15 0.04
N ALA A 48 -10.64 -11.13 -0.30
CA ALA A 48 -10.06 -10.11 -1.18
C ALA A 48 -8.91 -10.65 -2.03
N TRP A 49 -8.66 -10.02 -3.17
CA TRP A 49 -7.40 -10.10 -3.90
C TRP A 49 -6.54 -8.90 -3.53
N ASP A 50 -5.26 -9.14 -3.27
CA ASP A 50 -4.25 -8.11 -3.05
C ASP A 50 -3.09 -8.32 -4.03
N ALA A 51 -2.58 -7.25 -4.62
CA ALA A 51 -1.49 -7.33 -5.57
C ALA A 51 -0.60 -6.11 -5.49
N ALA A 52 0.68 -6.28 -5.79
CA ALA A 52 1.61 -5.17 -5.92
C ALA A 52 2.64 -5.38 -7.00
N LEU A 53 3.13 -4.25 -7.50
CA LEU A 53 4.27 -4.16 -8.39
C LEU A 53 5.19 -3.07 -7.85
N ALA A 54 6.44 -3.44 -7.59
CA ALA A 54 7.47 -2.55 -7.07
C ALA A 54 8.79 -2.79 -7.81
N TRP A 55 9.64 -1.77 -7.82
CA TRP A 55 10.94 -1.83 -8.46
C TRP A 55 11.99 -1.21 -7.55
N SER A 56 13.18 -1.77 -7.67
CA SER A 56 14.39 -1.31 -7.03
C SER A 56 15.33 -0.73 -8.09
N SER A 57 15.94 0.42 -7.80
CA SER A 57 16.90 1.06 -8.69
C SER A 57 18.33 0.72 -8.28
N SER A 58 19.17 0.35 -9.25
CA SER A 58 20.61 0.10 -9.05
C SER A 58 21.41 1.31 -8.56
N ASN A 59 20.76 2.46 -8.35
CA ASN A 59 21.38 3.67 -7.83
C ASN A 59 21.45 3.71 -6.29
N TYR A 60 20.85 2.76 -5.56
CA TYR A 60 20.85 2.69 -4.09
C TYR A 60 21.82 1.65 -3.49
N GLY A 61 22.76 1.13 -4.27
CA GLY A 61 23.77 0.14 -3.88
C GLY A 61 24.46 -0.48 -5.10
N ASN A 62 25.44 -1.37 -4.92
CA ASN A 62 26.09 -2.14 -6.01
C ASN A 62 25.20 -3.27 -6.58
N ASP A 63 23.88 -3.18 -6.38
CA ASP A 63 22.95 -4.21 -6.80
C ASP A 63 22.36 -3.87 -8.18
N ASN A 64 22.17 -4.90 -8.99
CA ASN A 64 21.39 -4.79 -10.21
C ASN A 64 19.93 -4.51 -9.83
N GLY A 65 19.30 -3.52 -10.46
CA GLY A 65 17.90 -3.18 -10.17
C GLY A 65 17.00 -4.41 -10.28
N ALA A 66 16.01 -4.51 -9.40
CA ALA A 66 15.13 -5.68 -9.29
C ALA A 66 13.67 -5.26 -9.41
N MET A 67 12.83 -6.14 -9.98
CA MET A 67 11.38 -5.98 -9.98
C MET A 67 10.76 -6.98 -9.01
N HIS A 68 9.77 -6.51 -8.24
CA HIS A 68 9.03 -7.30 -7.27
C HIS A 68 7.55 -7.28 -7.64
N VAL A 69 6.95 -8.46 -7.76
CA VAL A 69 5.54 -8.63 -8.06
C VAL A 69 4.98 -9.68 -7.11
N HIS A 70 3.80 -9.42 -6.55
CA HIS A 70 3.05 -10.42 -5.80
C HIS A 70 1.56 -10.29 -6.06
N VAL A 71 0.85 -11.39 -5.82
CA VAL A 71 -0.61 -11.47 -5.81
C VAL A 71 -1.02 -12.48 -4.75
N ASP A 72 -1.86 -12.05 -3.83
CA ASP A 72 -2.36 -12.85 -2.71
C ASP A 72 -3.90 -12.93 -2.72
N TYR A 73 -4.43 -14.06 -2.28
CA TYR A 73 -5.85 -14.22 -1.96
C TYR A 73 -6.03 -14.24 -0.45
N LEU A 74 -6.76 -13.26 0.07
CA LEU A 74 -6.88 -12.99 1.50
C LEU A 74 -8.20 -13.51 2.05
N LEU A 75 -8.13 -14.22 3.18
CA LEU A 75 -9.27 -14.66 3.99
C LEU A 75 -9.28 -13.91 5.32
N HIS A 76 -10.38 -13.23 5.64
CA HIS A 76 -10.51 -12.42 6.84
C HIS A 76 -11.40 -13.10 7.88
N TYR A 77 -10.81 -13.43 9.03
CA TYR A 77 -11.49 -14.04 10.16
C TYR A 77 -11.54 -13.08 11.36
N TYR A 78 -12.53 -12.19 11.37
CA TYR A 78 -12.66 -11.13 12.39
C TYR A 78 -12.90 -11.64 13.81
N SER A 79 -13.31 -12.90 13.99
CA SER A 79 -13.58 -13.50 15.29
C SER A 79 -12.35 -14.14 15.96
N LEU A 80 -11.20 -14.19 15.29
CA LEU A 80 -9.99 -14.80 15.87
C LEU A 80 -9.38 -13.96 16.98
N ILE A 81 -9.48 -12.64 16.87
CA ILE A 81 -8.95 -11.69 17.85
C ILE A 81 -10.08 -10.74 18.23
N ASN A 82 -10.55 -10.85 19.47
CA ASN A 82 -11.54 -9.92 20.02
C ASN A 82 -10.83 -8.61 20.37
N ALA A 83 -10.83 -7.66 19.45
CA ALA A 83 -10.34 -6.32 19.72
C ALA A 83 -11.39 -5.57 20.56
N PRO A 84 -11.04 -4.97 21.71
CA PRO A 84 -11.96 -4.13 22.45
C PRO A 84 -12.35 -2.92 21.61
N SER A 85 -13.65 -2.61 21.58
CA SER A 85 -14.17 -1.45 20.84
C SER A 85 -13.51 -0.18 21.37
N GLY A 86 -12.81 0.54 20.49
CA GLY A 86 -12.25 1.86 20.82
C GLY A 86 -13.38 2.83 21.18
N LYS A 87 -13.19 3.61 22.25
CA LYS A 87 -14.03 4.78 22.50
C LYS A 87 -13.46 5.94 21.68
N LEU A 88 -14.30 6.49 20.80
CA LEU A 88 -14.08 7.79 20.17
C LEU A 88 -14.39 8.91 21.16
#